data_AF-A0A5A5S030-F1
#
_entry.id   AF-A0A5A5S030-F1
#
_cell.length_a   1.000
_cell.length_b   1.000
_cell.length_c   1.000
_cell.angle_alpha   90.00
_cell.angle_beta   90.00
_cell.angle_gamma   90.00
#
_symmetry.space_group_name_H-M   'P 1'
#
loop_
_entity.id
_entity.type
_entity.pdbx_description
1 polymer ?
#
loop_
_entity_poly.entity_id
_entity_poly.type
_entity_poly.pdbx_seq_one_letter_code
_entity_poly.pdbx_strand_id
1 'polypeptide(L)'
;MTKGESPISKETIKSLTLDIEGSLLSFDKFIKAQEQLAILLHEVDKTLANKNRPLINWRISQIHSGSIHLTLEGMPQDQITPSQISEVIKTVERGIVTILEHLIRPKYFSDRALESARSLAILKKRDEFMVQLGFDSRCIDLNQALIANVDEIIGGKYQSFGTVEGVLKYLSKINYTYLTTSCLLPLASCLSSLGN
;
A
#
# COMPACT_ATOMS: atom_id res chain seq x y z
N MET A 1 -27.30 45.42 -21.07
CA MET A 1 -26.38 44.37 -21.56
C MET A 1 -25.08 44.46 -20.77
N THR A 2 -24.92 43.64 -19.75
CA THR A 2 -23.64 43.40 -19.07
C THR A 2 -23.46 41.89 -19.01
N LYS A 3 -22.35 41.44 -19.61
CA LYS A 3 -21.95 40.04 -19.78
C LYS A 3 -21.97 39.32 -18.44
N GLY A 4 -22.60 38.15 -18.43
CA GLY A 4 -22.43 37.18 -17.36
C GLY A 4 -20.98 36.70 -17.33
N GLU A 5 -20.33 36.93 -16.19
CA GLU A 5 -19.17 36.12 -15.82
C GLU A 5 -19.68 34.72 -15.47
N SER A 6 -19.36 33.77 -16.33
CA SER A 6 -19.53 32.35 -16.05
C SER A 6 -18.66 32.00 -14.84
N PRO A 7 -19.18 31.34 -13.80
CA PRO A 7 -18.34 30.90 -12.69
C PRO A 7 -17.38 29.84 -13.22
N ILE A 8 -16.08 30.15 -13.19
CA ILE A 8 -15.02 29.15 -13.36
C ILE A 8 -15.27 28.11 -12.26
N SER A 9 -15.75 26.92 -12.65
CA SER A 9 -15.95 25.81 -11.72
C SER A 9 -14.60 25.52 -11.07
N LYS A 10 -14.45 25.84 -9.78
CA LYS A 10 -13.33 25.32 -8.98
C LYS A 10 -13.38 23.80 -9.13
N GLU A 11 -12.37 23.24 -9.81
CA GLU A 11 -12.28 21.80 -10.00
C GLU A 11 -12.10 21.16 -8.63
N THR A 12 -13.17 20.56 -8.11
CA THR A 12 -13.15 19.91 -6.80
C THR A 12 -12.28 18.66 -6.89
N ILE A 13 -11.22 18.63 -6.09
CA ILE A 13 -10.34 17.46 -5.97
C ILE A 13 -11.19 16.31 -5.42
N LYS A 14 -11.23 15.19 -6.15
CA LYS A 14 -11.88 13.97 -5.67
C LYS A 14 -11.16 13.44 -4.43
N SER A 15 -11.91 12.80 -3.55
CA SER A 15 -11.36 12.18 -2.34
C SER A 15 -11.54 10.67 -2.38
N LEU A 16 -10.67 9.94 -1.67
CA LEU A 16 -10.77 8.50 -1.50
C LEU A 16 -10.90 8.18 -0.02
N THR A 17 -11.88 7.38 0.35
CA THR A 17 -12.10 6.97 1.74
C THR A 17 -11.74 5.49 1.93
N LEU A 18 -11.05 5.18 3.02
CA LEU A 18 -10.84 3.83 3.52
C LEU A 18 -11.73 3.63 4.73
N ASP A 19 -12.75 2.79 4.57
CA ASP A 19 -13.69 2.46 5.64
C ASP A 19 -13.32 1.10 6.23
N ILE A 20 -13.01 1.10 7.53
CA ILE A 20 -12.71 -0.10 8.31
C ILE A 20 -13.71 -0.18 9.46
N GLU A 21 -14.68 -1.07 9.33
CA GLU A 21 -15.72 -1.29 10.33
C GLU A 21 -15.45 -2.58 11.10
N GLY A 22 -15.66 -2.59 12.42
CA GLY A 22 -15.48 -3.78 13.27
C GLY A 22 -15.22 -3.42 14.73
N SER A 23 -15.62 -4.28 15.67
CA SER A 23 -15.57 -4.00 17.11
C SER A 23 -14.17 -4.09 17.73
N LEU A 24 -13.21 -4.75 17.06
CA LEU A 24 -11.87 -5.05 17.61
C LEU A 24 -10.73 -4.89 16.59
N LEU A 25 -10.58 -3.73 15.95
CA LEU A 25 -9.51 -3.55 14.96
C LEU A 25 -8.14 -3.55 15.64
N SER A 26 -7.31 -4.55 15.34
CA SER A 26 -5.92 -4.59 15.82
C SER A 26 -5.06 -3.51 15.16
N PHE A 27 -4.14 -2.92 15.91
CA PHE A 27 -3.18 -1.93 15.44
C PHE A 27 -2.39 -2.39 14.20
N ASP A 28 -1.94 -3.65 14.18
CA ASP A 28 -1.18 -4.21 13.05
C ASP A 28 -1.99 -4.24 11.75
N LYS A 29 -3.27 -4.63 11.82
CA LYS A 29 -4.18 -4.61 10.66
C LYS A 29 -4.44 -3.19 10.17
N PHE A 30 -4.55 -2.23 11.09
CA PHE A 30 -4.75 -0.83 10.75
C PHE A 30 -3.53 -0.24 10.03
N ILE A 31 -2.32 -0.53 10.51
CA ILE A 31 -1.08 -0.19 9.80
C ILE A 31 -1.09 -0.83 8.42
N LYS A 32 -1.39 -2.13 8.35
CA LYS A 32 -1.36 -2.87 7.10
C LYS A 32 -2.33 -2.31 6.06
N ALA A 33 -3.54 -1.94 6.46
CA ALA A 33 -4.52 -1.34 5.56
C ALA A 33 -4.00 -0.03 4.95
N GLN A 34 -3.44 0.85 5.79
CA GLN A 34 -2.86 2.11 5.33
C GLN A 34 -1.67 1.89 4.38
N GLU A 35 -0.78 0.95 4.71
CA GLU A 35 0.38 0.61 3.87
C GLU A 35 -0.06 0.12 2.48
N GLN A 36 -1.02 -0.81 2.43
CA GLN A 36 -1.48 -1.38 1.16
C GLN A 36 -2.24 -0.34 0.32
N LEU A 37 -3.01 0.55 0.95
CA LEU A 37 -3.64 1.65 0.23
C LEU A 37 -2.60 2.61 -0.35
N ALA A 38 -1.58 2.98 0.43
CA ALA A 38 -0.51 3.84 -0.05
C ALA A 38 0.25 3.20 -1.23
N ILE A 39 0.56 1.90 -1.16
CA ILE A 39 1.20 1.17 -2.26
C ILE A 39 0.32 1.20 -3.52
N LEU A 40 -0.98 0.93 -3.38
CA LEU A 40 -1.91 0.94 -4.51
C LEU A 40 -1.92 2.32 -5.20
N LEU A 41 -2.07 3.40 -4.43
CA LEU A 41 -2.08 4.76 -4.96
C LEU A 41 -0.76 5.12 -5.65
N HIS A 42 0.38 4.79 -5.03
CA HIS A 42 1.70 5.08 -5.59
C HIS A 42 2.00 4.28 -6.87
N GLU A 43 1.60 3.01 -6.95
CA GLU A 43 1.81 2.19 -8.14
C GLU A 43 0.99 2.69 -9.33
N VAL A 44 -0.27 3.08 -9.09
CA VAL A 44 -1.13 3.65 -10.13
C VAL A 44 -0.62 5.01 -10.60
N ASP A 45 -0.24 5.90 -9.69
CA ASP A 45 0.33 7.22 -10.01
C ASP A 45 1.59 7.10 -10.87
N LYS A 46 2.56 6.27 -10.45
CA LYS A 46 3.78 5.98 -11.23
C LYS A 46 3.48 5.52 -12.64
N THR A 47 2.57 4.57 -12.78
CA THR A 47 2.25 3.94 -14.07
C THR A 47 1.52 4.94 -14.99
N LEU A 48 0.61 5.73 -14.42
CA LEU A 48 -0.15 6.75 -15.15
C LEU A 48 0.75 7.91 -15.61
N ALA A 49 1.66 8.36 -14.76
CA ALA A 49 2.62 9.43 -15.08
C ALA A 49 3.82 8.94 -15.92
N ASN A 50 3.95 7.62 -16.14
CA ASN A 50 5.12 6.98 -16.73
C ASN A 50 6.43 7.42 -16.03
N LYS A 51 6.45 7.32 -14.68
CA LYS A 51 7.58 7.68 -13.81
C LYS A 51 7.92 6.54 -12.85
N ASN A 52 9.18 6.53 -12.39
CA ASN A 52 9.66 5.54 -11.43
C ASN A 52 9.39 5.91 -9.96
N ARG A 53 8.86 7.11 -9.68
CA ARG A 53 8.51 7.59 -8.34
C ARG A 53 7.09 8.17 -8.35
N PRO A 54 6.31 8.00 -7.26
CA PRO A 54 5.04 8.71 -7.13
C PRO A 54 5.29 10.21 -7.13
N LEU A 55 4.37 10.95 -7.72
CA LEU A 55 4.38 12.41 -7.79
C LEU A 55 3.36 13.02 -6.83
N ILE A 56 2.30 12.30 -6.49
CA ILE A 56 1.23 12.80 -5.63
C ILE A 56 1.55 12.48 -4.17
N ASN A 57 1.57 13.53 -3.34
CA ASN A 57 1.58 13.40 -1.89
C ASN A 57 0.15 13.32 -1.37
N TRP A 58 -0.13 12.31 -0.54
CA TRP A 58 -1.46 12.08 0.05
C TRP A 58 -1.48 12.54 1.51
N ARG A 59 -2.54 13.24 1.91
CA ARG A 59 -2.80 13.57 3.32
C ARG A 59 -4.11 12.94 3.78
N ILE A 60 -4.19 12.62 5.06
CA ILE A 60 -5.46 12.31 5.71
C ILE A 60 -6.18 13.64 5.94
N SER A 61 -7.33 13.84 5.30
CA SER A 61 -8.12 15.07 5.45
C SER A 61 -9.17 14.95 6.55
N GLN A 62 -9.71 13.75 6.79
CA GLN A 62 -10.74 13.50 7.80
C GLN A 62 -10.57 12.12 8.46
N ILE A 63 -10.95 12.05 9.75
CA ILE A 63 -11.00 10.83 10.56
C ILE A 63 -12.31 10.85 11.37
N HIS A 64 -13.13 9.81 11.29
CA HIS A 64 -14.34 9.65 12.11
C HIS A 64 -14.20 8.53 13.14
N SER A 65 -14.80 8.70 14.33
CA SER A 65 -14.76 7.74 15.43
C SER A 65 -16.03 6.88 15.50
N GLY A 66 -15.89 5.58 15.82
CA GLY A 66 -16.97 4.60 15.94
C GLY A 66 -16.80 3.42 14.98
N SER A 67 -16.30 3.72 13.80
CA SER A 67 -15.76 2.85 12.75
C SER A 67 -14.69 3.68 12.06
N ILE A 68 -13.50 3.12 11.79
CA ILE A 68 -12.39 3.94 11.30
C ILE A 68 -12.67 4.29 9.84
N HIS A 69 -13.10 5.54 9.62
CA HIS A 69 -13.29 6.13 8.30
C HIS A 69 -12.16 7.13 8.06
N LEU A 70 -11.22 6.79 7.18
CA LEU A 70 -10.11 7.65 6.80
C LEU A 70 -10.33 8.22 5.41
N THR A 71 -10.41 9.54 5.29
CA THR A 71 -10.47 10.19 3.97
C THR A 71 -9.09 10.71 3.57
N LEU A 72 -8.64 10.32 2.37
CA LEU A 72 -7.41 10.74 1.74
C LEU A 72 -7.69 11.76 0.63
N GLU A 73 -6.88 12.81 0.62
CA GLU A 73 -6.84 13.82 -0.44
C GLU A 73 -5.43 13.94 -1.00
N GLY A 74 -5.32 13.98 -2.33
CA GLY A 74 -4.06 14.32 -2.98
C GLY A 74 -3.77 15.81 -2.80
N MET A 75 -2.53 16.14 -2.44
CA MET A 75 -2.07 17.52 -2.31
C MET A 75 -1.59 18.02 -3.68
N PRO A 76 -2.21 19.08 -4.25
CA PRO A 76 -1.67 19.75 -5.42
C PRO A 76 -0.28 20.31 -5.10
N GLN A 77 0.65 20.17 -6.05
CA GLN A 77 1.99 20.75 -6.00
C GLN A 77 2.25 21.46 -7.32
N ASP A 78 3.33 22.26 -7.42
CA ASP A 78 3.61 23.11 -8.59
C ASP A 78 3.54 22.40 -9.96
N GLN A 79 3.76 21.07 -9.98
CA GLN A 79 3.75 20.25 -11.19
C GLN A 79 2.56 19.28 -11.30
N ILE A 80 1.64 19.29 -10.31
CA ILE A 80 0.55 18.33 -10.19
C ILE A 80 -0.79 19.06 -10.09
N THR A 81 -1.62 18.89 -11.11
CA THR A 81 -2.94 19.52 -11.18
C THR A 81 -4.00 18.72 -10.41
N PRO A 82 -5.07 19.38 -9.92
CA PRO A 82 -6.26 18.72 -9.37
C PRO A 82 -6.84 17.63 -10.30
N SER A 83 -6.82 17.85 -11.61
CA SER A 83 -7.29 16.90 -12.62
C SER A 83 -6.44 15.62 -12.65
N GLN A 84 -5.11 15.71 -12.50
CA GLN A 84 -4.22 14.55 -12.42
C GLN A 84 -4.49 13.72 -11.16
N ILE A 85 -4.66 14.37 -10.01
CA ILE A 85 -5.03 13.71 -8.75
C ILE A 85 -6.36 12.96 -8.90
N SER A 86 -7.36 13.64 -9.48
CA SER A 86 -8.68 13.08 -9.72
C SER A 86 -8.65 11.90 -10.69
N GLU A 87 -7.73 11.91 -11.66
CA GLU A 87 -7.61 10.81 -12.62
C GLU A 87 -6.99 9.55 -12.00
N VAL A 88 -6.07 9.69 -11.03
CA VAL A 88 -5.56 8.55 -10.26
C VAL A 88 -6.69 7.89 -9.46
N ILE A 89 -7.49 8.68 -8.74
CA ILE A 89 -8.63 8.17 -7.95
C ILE A 89 -9.64 7.45 -8.86
N LYS A 90 -10.02 8.06 -9.99
CA LYS A 90 -10.91 7.42 -10.99
C LYS A 90 -10.31 6.15 -11.58
N THR A 91 -8.99 6.10 -11.78
CA THR A 91 -8.30 4.92 -12.31
C THR A 91 -8.31 3.77 -11.31
N VAL A 92 -8.11 4.06 -10.02
CA VAL A 92 -8.27 3.08 -8.95
C VAL A 92 -9.71 2.57 -8.91
N GLU A 93 -10.70 3.46 -8.87
CA GLU A 93 -12.14 3.10 -8.87
C GLU A 93 -12.47 2.14 -10.01
N ARG A 94 -12.23 2.57 -11.27
CA ARG A 94 -12.50 1.77 -12.46
C ARG A 94 -11.72 0.46 -12.45
N GLY A 95 -10.50 0.46 -11.92
CA GLY A 95 -9.67 -0.72 -11.87
C GLY A 95 -10.19 -1.78 -10.91
N ILE A 96 -10.59 -1.39 -9.70
CA ILE A 96 -11.22 -2.33 -8.75
C ILE A 96 -12.52 -2.89 -9.33
N VAL A 97 -13.37 -2.05 -9.94
CA VAL A 97 -14.59 -2.50 -10.64
C VAL A 97 -14.28 -3.51 -11.75
N THR A 98 -13.27 -3.22 -12.59
CA THR A 98 -12.85 -4.10 -13.69
C THR A 98 -12.41 -5.47 -13.19
N ILE A 99 -11.66 -5.53 -12.08
CA ILE A 99 -11.22 -6.80 -11.48
C ILE A 99 -12.44 -7.60 -11.01
N LEU A 100 -13.39 -6.94 -10.33
CA LEU A 100 -14.58 -7.59 -9.79
C LEU A 100 -15.54 -8.10 -10.87
N GLU A 101 -15.77 -7.32 -11.92
CA GLU A 101 -16.82 -7.60 -12.92
C GLU A 101 -16.33 -8.38 -14.14
N HIS A 102 -15.06 -8.22 -14.53
CA HIS A 102 -14.58 -8.69 -15.83
C HIS A 102 -13.38 -9.64 -15.75
N LEU A 103 -12.79 -9.84 -14.57
CA LEU A 103 -11.63 -10.73 -14.37
C LEU A 103 -10.44 -10.42 -15.31
N ILE A 104 -10.28 -9.15 -15.70
CA ILE A 104 -9.21 -8.69 -16.60
C ILE A 104 -8.31 -7.72 -15.84
N ARG A 105 -7.01 -7.73 -16.16
CA ARG A 105 -6.05 -6.74 -15.63
C ARG A 105 -6.49 -5.32 -16.01
N PRO A 106 -6.73 -4.43 -15.04
CA PRO A 106 -7.03 -3.05 -15.36
C PRO A 106 -5.85 -2.32 -16.00
N LYS A 107 -6.19 -1.36 -16.85
CA LYS A 107 -5.20 -0.43 -17.39
C LYS A 107 -4.51 0.31 -16.23
N TYR A 108 -3.17 0.36 -16.27
CA TYR A 108 -2.29 0.97 -15.26
C TYR A 108 -2.11 0.21 -13.93
N PHE A 109 -2.62 -1.02 -13.80
CA PHE A 109 -2.35 -1.86 -12.63
C PHE A 109 -1.12 -2.75 -12.85
N SER A 110 -0.04 -2.47 -12.13
CA SER A 110 1.14 -3.34 -12.02
C SER A 110 0.82 -4.62 -11.23
N ASP A 111 1.69 -5.63 -11.29
CA ASP A 111 1.55 -6.84 -10.46
C ASP A 111 1.50 -6.47 -8.97
N ARG A 112 2.34 -5.53 -8.56
CA ARG A 112 2.35 -4.99 -7.20
C ARG A 112 1.07 -4.26 -6.83
N ALA A 113 0.45 -3.51 -7.76
CA ALA A 113 -0.85 -2.88 -7.52
C ALA A 113 -1.95 -3.92 -7.29
N LEU A 114 -1.95 -5.00 -8.08
CA LEU A 114 -2.88 -6.12 -7.92
C LEU A 114 -2.67 -6.84 -6.58
N GLU A 115 -1.42 -7.16 -6.22
CA GLU A 115 -1.09 -7.75 -4.91
C GLU A 115 -1.51 -6.87 -3.74
N SER A 116 -1.39 -5.54 -3.90
CA SER A 116 -1.83 -4.58 -2.89
C SER A 116 -3.35 -4.58 -2.73
N ALA A 117 -4.10 -4.56 -3.85
CA ALA A 117 -5.56 -4.65 -3.85
C ALA A 117 -6.04 -5.97 -3.21
N ARG A 118 -5.38 -7.09 -3.55
CA ARG A 118 -5.63 -8.39 -2.92
C ARG A 118 -5.35 -8.36 -1.42
N SER A 119 -4.22 -7.77 -1.01
CA SER A 119 -3.84 -7.67 0.40
C SER A 119 -4.83 -6.84 1.21
N LEU A 120 -5.40 -5.77 0.63
CA LEU A 120 -6.50 -5.03 1.24
C LEU A 120 -7.74 -5.90 1.45
N ALA A 121 -8.14 -6.69 0.45
CA ALA A 121 -9.29 -7.59 0.58
C ALA A 121 -9.07 -8.72 1.60
N ILE A 122 -7.84 -9.23 1.75
CA ILE A 122 -7.50 -10.28 2.73
C ILE A 122 -7.70 -9.81 4.18
N LEU A 123 -7.59 -8.50 4.45
CA LEU A 123 -7.82 -7.97 5.79
C LEU A 123 -9.26 -8.20 6.27
N LYS A 124 -10.19 -8.45 5.35
CA LYS A 124 -11.55 -8.89 5.65
C LYS A 124 -11.53 -10.30 6.23
N LYS A 125 -11.73 -10.39 7.55
CA LYS A 125 -12.06 -11.66 8.23
C LYS A 125 -13.57 -11.73 8.37
N ARG A 126 -14.19 -12.86 8.01
CA ARG A 126 -15.64 -13.07 8.13
C ARG A 126 -16.12 -12.59 9.51
N ASP A 127 -17.14 -11.75 9.50
CA ASP A 127 -17.94 -11.28 10.62
C ASP A 127 -17.26 -10.40 11.69
N GLU A 128 -15.97 -10.05 11.53
CA GLU A 128 -15.28 -9.16 12.48
C GLU A 128 -14.92 -7.80 11.88
N PHE A 129 -14.57 -7.74 10.58
CA PHE A 129 -14.10 -6.52 9.93
C PHE A 129 -14.59 -6.37 8.49
N MET A 130 -15.09 -5.19 8.14
CA MET A 130 -15.32 -4.78 6.75
C MET A 130 -14.24 -3.81 6.30
N VAL A 131 -13.75 -3.97 5.07
CA VAL A 131 -12.83 -3.02 4.42
C VAL A 131 -13.47 -2.59 3.11
N GLN A 132 -13.74 -1.29 2.97
CA GLN A 132 -14.34 -0.71 1.76
C GLN A 132 -13.52 0.47 1.26
N LEU A 133 -13.60 0.72 -0.04
CA LEU A 133 -13.07 1.94 -0.67
C LEU A 133 -14.22 2.84 -1.11
N GLY A 134 -14.28 4.03 -0.54
CA GLY A 134 -15.18 5.10 -0.91
C GLY A 134 -14.59 6.02 -1.98
N PHE A 135 -15.38 6.36 -2.99
CA PHE A 135 -15.07 7.27 -4.09
C PHE A 135 -16.24 8.26 -4.26
N ASP A 136 -16.15 9.43 -3.63
CA ASP A 136 -17.18 10.48 -3.54
C ASP A 136 -18.62 10.00 -3.17
N SER A 137 -19.31 9.28 -4.06
CA SER A 137 -20.68 8.79 -3.90
C SER A 137 -20.85 7.27 -3.97
N ARG A 138 -19.75 6.50 -4.12
CA ARG A 138 -19.80 5.04 -4.22
C ARG A 138 -18.83 4.40 -3.24
N CYS A 139 -19.25 3.31 -2.61
CA CYS A 139 -18.37 2.44 -1.83
C CYS A 139 -18.26 1.08 -2.51
N ILE A 140 -17.04 0.57 -2.61
CA ILE A 140 -16.75 -0.76 -3.18
C ILE A 140 -16.28 -1.67 -2.05
N ASP A 141 -17.00 -2.77 -1.84
CA ASP A 141 -16.63 -3.81 -0.87
C ASP A 141 -15.47 -4.65 -1.39
N LEU A 142 -14.37 -4.69 -0.64
CA LEU A 142 -13.20 -5.51 -0.97
C LEU A 142 -13.43 -6.92 -0.43
N ASN A 143 -13.87 -7.84 -1.30
CA ASN A 143 -14.38 -9.14 -0.91
C ASN A 143 -13.55 -10.32 -1.46
N GLN A 144 -14.01 -11.54 -1.15
CA GLN A 144 -13.35 -12.78 -1.59
C GLN A 144 -13.26 -12.91 -3.12
N ALA A 145 -14.20 -12.34 -3.87
CA ALA A 145 -14.15 -12.34 -5.32
C ALA A 145 -12.96 -11.51 -5.83
N LEU A 146 -12.66 -10.36 -5.20
CA LEU A 146 -11.46 -9.59 -5.54
C LEU A 146 -10.18 -10.42 -5.37
N ILE A 147 -10.08 -11.19 -4.26
CA ILE A 147 -8.92 -12.03 -3.97
C ILE A 147 -8.76 -13.10 -5.06
N ALA A 148 -9.82 -13.85 -5.34
CA ALA A 148 -9.82 -14.92 -6.34
C ALA A 148 -9.50 -14.38 -7.74
N ASN A 149 -10.10 -13.26 -8.12
CA ASN A 149 -9.88 -12.66 -9.44
C ASN A 149 -8.44 -12.15 -9.59
N VAL A 150 -7.84 -11.57 -8.54
CA VAL A 150 -6.43 -11.17 -8.59
C VAL A 150 -5.51 -12.39 -8.70
N ASP A 151 -5.77 -13.44 -7.93
CA ASP A 151 -4.99 -14.69 -8.00
C ASP A 151 -5.02 -15.28 -9.41
N GLU A 152 -6.16 -15.24 -10.09
CA GLU A 152 -6.30 -15.70 -11.47
C GLU A 152 -5.59 -14.76 -12.46
N ILE A 153 -5.71 -13.44 -12.31
CA ILE A 153 -5.05 -12.45 -13.19
C ILE A 153 -3.52 -12.55 -13.11
N ILE A 154 -2.97 -12.82 -11.92
CA ILE A 154 -1.52 -12.98 -11.72
C ILE A 154 -1.09 -14.41 -12.09
N GLY A 155 -1.78 -15.42 -11.58
CA GLY A 155 -1.46 -16.85 -11.77
C GLY A 155 -1.64 -17.32 -13.22
N GLY A 156 -2.62 -16.78 -13.94
CA GLY A 156 -2.84 -17.03 -15.36
C GLY A 156 -1.68 -16.59 -16.27
N LYS A 157 -0.79 -15.69 -15.79
CA LYS A 157 0.44 -15.34 -16.51
C LYS A 157 1.50 -16.44 -16.47
N TYR A 158 1.43 -17.38 -15.53
CA TYR A 158 2.44 -18.41 -15.30
C TYR A 158 2.05 -19.81 -15.83
N GLN A 159 0.90 -19.96 -16.49
CA GLN A 159 0.43 -21.27 -16.94
C GLN A 159 1.17 -21.89 -18.14
N SER A 160 2.19 -21.28 -18.72
CA SER A 160 3.09 -21.97 -19.67
C SER A 160 4.34 -21.16 -20.00
N PHE A 161 5.45 -21.40 -19.29
CA PHE A 161 6.82 -21.33 -19.83
C PHE A 161 7.72 -22.27 -19.03
N GLY A 162 7.81 -23.53 -19.48
CA GLY A 162 8.92 -24.47 -19.24
C GLY A 162 9.25 -24.86 -17.80
N THR A 163 9.30 -26.16 -17.54
CA THR A 163 9.97 -26.73 -16.36
C THR A 163 11.42 -26.21 -16.29
N VAL A 164 11.68 -25.23 -15.43
CA VAL A 164 13.06 -24.95 -15.02
C VAL A 164 13.35 -25.90 -13.87
N GLU A 165 13.96 -27.05 -14.20
CA GLU A 165 14.71 -27.83 -13.22
C GLU A 165 15.87 -26.95 -12.70
N GLY A 166 15.57 -26.15 -11.68
CA GLY A 166 16.53 -25.29 -11.01
C GLY A 166 16.47 -25.57 -9.52
N VAL A 167 17.49 -26.25 -8.99
CA VAL A 167 17.66 -26.49 -7.56
C VAL A 167 17.83 -25.15 -6.85
N LEU A 168 16.82 -24.74 -6.06
CA LEU A 168 16.91 -23.63 -5.12
C LEU A 168 17.95 -23.94 -4.04
N LYS A 169 19.15 -23.35 -4.13
CA LYS A 169 20.10 -23.30 -3.01
C LYS A 169 19.69 -22.19 -2.04
N TYR A 170 19.16 -22.61 -0.89
CA TYR A 170 18.83 -21.76 0.24
C TYR A 170 20.10 -21.19 0.89
N LEU A 171 20.28 -19.87 0.85
CA LEU A 171 21.26 -19.18 1.69
C LEU A 171 20.52 -18.50 2.84
N SER A 172 20.53 -19.14 4.02
CA SER A 172 20.16 -18.46 5.27
C SER A 172 21.37 -17.68 5.78
N LYS A 173 21.20 -16.37 5.95
CA LYS A 173 22.10 -15.56 6.77
C LYS A 173 21.28 -14.87 7.84
N ILE A 174 21.02 -15.61 8.91
CA ILE A 174 20.61 -15.04 10.19
C ILE A 174 21.91 -14.79 10.97
N ASN A 175 22.21 -13.53 11.30
CA ASN A 175 23.36 -13.18 12.12
C ASN A 175 22.87 -12.60 13.45
N TYR A 176 22.70 -13.46 14.46
CA TYR A 176 22.67 -13.04 15.85
C TYR A 176 24.02 -13.39 16.46
N THR A 177 24.83 -12.38 16.77
CA THR A 177 25.95 -12.57 17.70
C THR A 177 26.06 -11.36 18.61
N TYR A 178 25.32 -11.40 19.72
CA TYR A 178 25.79 -10.79 20.96
C TYR A 178 26.14 -11.93 21.90
N LEU A 179 27.40 -12.03 22.29
CA LEU A 179 27.87 -12.19 23.69
C LEU A 179 29.37 -12.54 23.71
N THR A 180 30.14 -11.54 24.17
CA THR A 180 31.27 -11.59 25.12
C THR A 180 32.40 -12.62 24.95
N THR A 181 33.62 -12.10 24.77
CA THR A 181 34.85 -12.75 25.26
C THR A 181 35.89 -11.71 25.71
N SER A 182 36.04 -11.63 27.03
CA SER A 182 37.31 -11.75 27.77
C SER A 182 38.49 -10.83 27.41
N CYS A 183 38.65 -9.76 28.20
CA CYS A 183 39.98 -9.21 28.50
C CYS A 183 40.75 -10.20 29.38
N LEU A 184 41.67 -10.98 28.80
CA LEU A 184 42.74 -11.64 29.54
C LEU A 184 43.95 -11.83 28.63
N LEU A 185 44.98 -11.01 28.81
CA LEU A 185 46.40 -11.32 28.56
C LEU A 185 47.25 -10.27 29.33
N PRO A 186 48.51 -10.55 29.69
CA PRO A 186 49.10 -11.77 30.25
C PRO A 186 49.95 -11.49 31.52
N LEU A 187 50.43 -12.55 32.17
CA LEU A 187 51.22 -12.56 33.41
C LEU A 187 52.69 -12.07 33.29
N ALA A 188 53.21 -11.64 34.46
CA ALA A 188 54.62 -11.49 34.88
C ALA A 188 55.38 -10.24 34.37
N SER A 189 56.21 -9.51 35.11
CA SER A 189 56.84 -9.66 36.44
C SER A 189 57.53 -8.34 36.82
N CYS A 190 57.47 -7.91 38.09
CA CYS A 190 58.54 -7.14 38.74
C CYS A 190 58.60 -7.54 40.22
N LEU A 191 59.60 -8.37 40.56
CA LEU A 191 60.12 -8.57 41.92
C LEU A 191 61.26 -7.58 42.13
N SER A 192 61.19 -6.77 43.19
CA SER A 192 62.29 -6.44 44.13
C SER A 192 62.12 -5.03 44.73
N SER A 193 61.86 -4.93 46.04
CA SER A 193 62.87 -4.46 47.01
C SER A 193 62.23 -4.21 48.38
N LEU A 194 62.86 -4.78 49.41
CA LEU A 194 62.72 -4.44 50.83
C LEU A 194 63.25 -3.03 51.16
N GLY A 195 62.85 -2.51 52.32
CA GLY A 195 63.46 -1.40 53.09
C GLY A 195 62.82 -0.05 52.77
N ASN A 196 62.30 0.74 53.72
CA ASN A 196 62.56 0.88 55.15
C ASN A 196 61.29 1.42 55.85
#